data_AF-A0A2V7PSJ8-F1
#
_entry.id   AF-A0A2V7PSJ8-F1
#
_cell.length_a   1.000
_cell.length_b   1.000
_cell.length_c   1.000
_cell.angle_alpha   90.00
_cell.angle_beta   90.00
_cell.angle_gamma   90.00
#
_symmetry.space_group_name_H-M   'P 1'
#
loop_
_entity.id
_entity.type
_entity.pdbx_description
1 polymer ?
#
loop_
_entity_poly.entity_id
_entity_poly.type
_entity_poly.pdbx_seq_one_letter_code
_entity_poly.pdbx_strand_id
1 'polypeptide(L)'
;MQPSSPAPARKRLATGLALAATAALCTLGVVVASDHQDSPNVELNPLQDLTDVYAFPSPATGRIVLVMNTRAFLTPAATPTASFDHNQLYQFKIDNTGDAREDKVIQVTFSGSGTSQTVQVRGPAAPPVPGAMANTLSTVEPAVTGAIKTNL
;
A
#
# COMPACT_ATOMS: atom_id res chain seq x y z
N MET A 1 -54.52 -46.85 5.28
CA MET A 1 -54.40 -45.38 5.35
C MET A 1 -53.29 -45.07 6.34
N GLN A 2 -52.10 -44.68 5.89
CA GLN A 2 -50.93 -44.44 6.75
C GLN A 2 -50.86 -42.93 7.07
N PRO A 3 -50.70 -42.50 8.34
CA PRO A 3 -50.65 -41.08 8.68
C PRO A 3 -49.36 -40.46 8.13
N SER A 4 -49.49 -39.33 7.43
CA SER A 4 -48.36 -38.56 6.91
C SER A 4 -47.54 -37.97 8.07
N SER A 5 -46.23 -38.20 8.06
CA SER A 5 -45.30 -37.56 9.00
C SER A 5 -45.32 -36.04 8.80
N PRO A 6 -45.42 -35.20 9.85
CA PRO A 6 -45.34 -33.76 9.71
C PRO A 6 -43.93 -33.36 9.24
N ALA A 7 -43.86 -32.68 8.09
CA ALA A 7 -42.62 -32.08 7.58
C ALA A 7 -42.06 -31.02 8.55
N PRO A 8 -40.76 -30.69 8.49
CA PRO A 8 -39.96 -30.29 9.65
C PRO A 8 -40.11 -28.80 9.98
N ALA A 9 -41.16 -28.43 10.70
CA ALA A 9 -41.40 -27.05 11.17
C ALA A 9 -40.21 -26.49 11.97
N ARG A 10 -39.51 -27.35 12.74
CA ARG A 10 -38.30 -26.98 13.49
C ARG A 10 -37.11 -26.60 12.60
N LYS A 11 -36.93 -27.27 11.45
CA LYS A 11 -35.87 -26.92 10.49
C LYS A 11 -36.16 -25.58 9.82
N ARG A 12 -37.43 -25.32 9.47
CA ARG A 12 -37.87 -24.04 8.88
C ARG A 12 -37.68 -22.87 9.85
N LEU A 13 -37.98 -23.07 11.13
CA LEU A 13 -37.75 -22.06 12.17
C LEU A 13 -36.26 -21.79 12.39
N ALA A 14 -35.42 -22.83 12.44
CA ALA A 14 -33.97 -22.68 12.57
C ALA A 14 -33.34 -21.95 11.38
N THR A 15 -33.77 -22.27 10.15
CA THR A 15 -33.32 -21.55 8.94
C THR A 15 -33.79 -20.09 8.93
N GLY A 16 -35.03 -19.82 9.35
CA GLY A 16 -35.54 -18.46 9.47
C GLY A 16 -34.79 -17.61 10.50
N LEU A 17 -34.44 -18.20 11.65
CA LEU A 17 -33.67 -17.52 12.69
C LEU A 17 -32.23 -17.24 12.25
N ALA A 18 -31.60 -18.18 11.53
CA ALA A 18 -30.28 -18.00 10.95
C ALA A 18 -30.27 -16.87 9.90
N LEU A 19 -31.26 -16.81 9.02
CA LEU A 19 -31.38 -15.73 8.02
C LEU A 19 -31.59 -14.36 8.67
N ALA A 20 -32.42 -14.28 9.72
CA ALA A 20 -32.64 -13.04 10.47
C ALA A 20 -31.39 -12.57 11.21
N ALA A 21 -30.61 -13.51 11.78
CA ALA A 21 -29.34 -13.19 12.43
C ALA A 21 -28.29 -12.68 11.44
N THR A 22 -28.17 -13.29 10.26
CA THR A 22 -27.26 -12.82 9.20
C THR A 22 -27.68 -11.45 8.66
N ALA A 23 -28.98 -11.23 8.44
CA ALA A 23 -29.50 -9.93 8.01
C ALA A 23 -29.26 -8.84 9.07
N ALA A 24 -29.45 -9.15 10.36
CA ALA A 24 -29.14 -8.23 11.45
C ALA A 24 -27.64 -7.90 11.51
N LEU A 25 -26.76 -8.88 11.31
CA LEU A 25 -25.30 -8.64 11.22
C LEU A 25 -24.93 -7.71 10.06
N CYS A 26 -25.56 -7.86 8.88
CA CYS A 26 -25.33 -6.97 7.74
C CYS A 26 -25.84 -5.54 7.97
N THR A 27 -26.79 -5.32 8.88
CA THR A 27 -27.31 -3.98 9.23
C THR A 27 -26.53 -3.28 10.34
N LEU A 28 -25.64 -3.99 11.05
CA LEU A 28 -24.66 -3.39 11.96
C LEU A 28 -23.55 -2.77 11.11
N GLY A 29 -23.84 -1.59 10.56
CA GLY A 29 -22.91 -0.80 9.78
C GLY A 29 -21.60 -0.55 10.56
N VAL A 30 -20.52 -0.55 9.79
CA VAL A 30 -19.11 -0.41 10.19
C VAL A 30 -18.46 -1.71 10.66
N VAL A 31 -18.02 -2.51 9.68
CA VAL A 31 -16.92 -3.44 9.89
C VAL A 31 -15.65 -2.60 10.02
N VAL A 32 -15.12 -2.49 11.23
CA VAL A 32 -13.79 -1.89 11.47
C VAL A 32 -12.77 -2.96 11.10
N ALA A 33 -12.23 -2.87 9.88
CA ALA A 33 -11.06 -3.64 9.47
C ALA A 33 -9.83 -2.75 9.66
N SER A 34 -8.70 -3.36 10.06
CA SER A 34 -7.43 -2.64 10.12
C SER A 34 -7.01 -2.23 8.72
N ASP A 35 -6.61 -0.98 8.56
CA ASP A 35 -5.96 -0.44 7.37
C ASP A 35 -4.50 -0.04 7.69
N HIS A 36 -3.63 0.03 6.67
CA HIS A 36 -2.25 0.51 6.84
C HIS A 36 -2.22 1.98 7.31
N GLN A 37 -3.22 2.75 6.87
CA GLN A 37 -3.41 4.14 7.28
C GLN A 37 -3.71 4.30 8.78
N ASP A 38 -4.26 3.29 9.47
CA ASP A 38 -4.59 3.35 10.90
C ASP A 38 -3.34 3.32 11.81
N SER A 39 -2.15 3.26 11.22
CA SER A 39 -0.89 3.34 11.96
C SER A 39 -0.73 4.74 12.61
N PRO A 40 -0.23 4.85 13.85
CA PRO A 40 -0.15 6.12 14.58
C PRO A 40 0.56 7.26 13.84
N ASN A 41 1.51 6.93 12.97
CA ASN A 41 2.29 7.92 12.21
C ASN A 41 1.67 8.28 10.85
N VAL A 42 0.66 7.54 10.39
CA VAL A 42 0.08 7.65 9.04
C VAL A 42 -1.36 8.18 9.07
N GLU A 43 -2.11 7.93 10.15
CA GLU A 43 -3.54 8.26 10.28
C GLU A 43 -3.85 9.72 9.94
N LEU A 44 -2.97 10.64 10.35
CA LEU A 44 -3.13 12.09 10.13
C LEU A 44 -2.57 12.58 8.79
N ASN A 45 -1.89 11.74 8.02
CA ASN A 45 -1.34 12.07 6.71
C ASN A 45 -1.45 10.89 5.72
N PRO A 46 -2.60 10.78 5.03
CA PRO A 46 -2.85 9.74 4.02
C PRO A 46 -1.84 9.68 2.86
N LEU A 47 -1.01 10.71 2.65
CA LEU A 47 0.04 10.66 1.62
C LEU A 47 1.24 9.78 2.03
N GLN A 48 1.34 9.42 3.32
CA GLN A 48 2.33 8.49 3.86
C GLN A 48 1.87 7.03 3.84
N ASP A 49 0.61 6.79 3.49
CA ASP A 49 0.03 5.45 3.48
C ASP A 49 0.61 4.62 2.33
N LEU A 50 1.46 3.64 2.67
CA LEU A 50 2.01 2.67 1.73
C LEU A 50 1.05 1.50 1.61
N THR A 51 0.30 1.45 0.51
CA THR A 51 -0.73 0.43 0.33
C THR A 51 -0.13 -0.89 -0.11
N ASP A 52 0.77 -0.86 -1.12
CA ASP A 52 1.27 -2.06 -1.77
C ASP A 52 2.68 -1.86 -2.34
N VAL A 53 3.43 -2.95 -2.39
CA VAL A 53 4.68 -3.07 -3.13
C VAL A 53 4.59 -4.24 -4.09
N TYR A 54 5.00 -4.02 -5.34
CA TYR A 54 5.06 -5.05 -6.37
C TYR A 54 6.49 -5.19 -6.88
N ALA A 55 6.90 -6.43 -7.12
CA ALA A 55 8.19 -6.77 -7.69
C ALA A 55 8.00 -7.84 -8.76
N PHE A 56 8.41 -7.56 -10.00
CA PHE A 56 8.23 -8.49 -11.11
C PHE A 56 9.38 -8.38 -12.12
N PRO A 57 9.71 -9.47 -12.84
CA PRO A 57 10.79 -9.46 -13.81
C PRO A 57 10.51 -8.47 -14.95
N SER A 58 11.53 -7.74 -15.37
CA SER A 58 11.48 -6.94 -16.58
C SER A 58 11.58 -7.84 -17.82
N PRO A 59 10.97 -7.47 -18.96
CA PRO A 59 11.28 -8.09 -20.25
C PRO A 59 12.76 -7.96 -20.64
N ALA A 60 13.46 -6.95 -20.11
CA ALA A 60 14.90 -6.80 -20.28
C ALA A 60 15.67 -7.72 -19.31
N THR A 61 16.63 -8.47 -19.85
CA THR A 61 17.41 -9.45 -19.09
C THR A 61 18.14 -8.83 -17.89
N GLY A 62 18.10 -9.52 -16.75
CA GLY A 62 18.83 -9.14 -15.54
C GLY A 62 18.25 -7.94 -14.79
N ARG A 63 16.98 -7.58 -15.04
CA ARG A 63 16.32 -6.45 -14.41
C ARG A 63 15.01 -6.87 -13.74
N ILE A 64 14.71 -6.21 -12.63
CA ILE A 64 13.44 -6.29 -11.92
C ILE A 64 12.76 -4.92 -11.98
N VAL A 65 11.44 -4.93 -12.05
CA VAL A 65 10.60 -3.73 -11.90
C VAL A 65 10.08 -3.74 -10.48
N LEU A 66 10.25 -2.61 -9.79
CA LEU A 66 9.72 -2.36 -8.46
C LEU A 66 8.67 -1.25 -8.56
N VAL A 67 7.52 -1.46 -7.96
CA VAL A 67 6.43 -0.48 -7.88
C VAL A 67 6.02 -0.33 -6.42
N MET A 68 5.84 0.91 -5.99
CA MET A 68 5.35 1.27 -4.67
C MET A 68 4.13 2.17 -4.86
N ASN A 69 3.03 1.78 -4.25
CA ASN A 69 1.81 2.57 -4.22
C ASN A 69 1.73 3.36 -2.92
N THR A 70 1.22 4.59 -3.03
CA THR A 70 0.96 5.47 -1.90
C THR A 70 -0.47 6.00 -2.00
N ARG A 71 -1.13 6.21 -0.87
CA ARG A 71 -2.47 6.79 -0.74
C ARG A 71 -3.56 5.91 -1.35
N ALA A 72 -4.29 5.19 -0.50
CA ALA A 72 -5.46 4.43 -0.92
C ALA A 72 -6.63 5.30 -1.42
N PHE A 73 -7.58 4.65 -2.09
CA PHE A 73 -8.90 5.20 -2.46
C PHE A 73 -8.91 6.49 -3.30
N LEU A 74 -7.88 6.70 -4.12
CA LEU A 74 -7.86 7.83 -5.05
C LEU A 74 -8.91 7.65 -6.17
N THR A 75 -9.87 8.57 -6.26
CA THR A 75 -10.89 8.53 -7.32
C THR A 75 -10.33 9.06 -8.65
N PRO A 76 -10.89 8.67 -9.80
CA PRO A 76 -10.48 9.21 -11.09
C PRO A 76 -10.53 10.75 -11.17
N ALA A 77 -11.46 11.39 -10.46
CA ALA A 77 -11.57 12.85 -10.41
C ALA A 77 -10.46 13.51 -9.57
N ALA A 78 -9.89 12.80 -8.60
CA ALA A 78 -8.79 13.29 -7.76
C ALA A 78 -7.40 13.04 -8.37
N THR A 79 -7.27 12.09 -9.30
CA THR A 79 -5.99 11.74 -9.96
C THR A 79 -5.27 12.92 -10.62
N PRO A 80 -5.94 13.85 -11.32
CA PRO A 80 -5.27 14.99 -11.95
C PRO A 80 -4.51 15.88 -10.96
N THR A 81 -5.01 16.02 -9.73
CA THR A 81 -4.43 16.86 -8.67
C THR A 81 -3.63 16.08 -7.63
N ALA A 82 -3.51 14.75 -7.79
CA ALA A 82 -2.69 13.92 -6.92
C ALA A 82 -1.22 14.36 -6.92
N SER A 83 -0.62 14.30 -5.73
CA SER A 83 0.74 14.71 -5.39
C SER A 83 1.28 13.82 -4.28
N PHE A 84 2.59 13.85 -4.08
CA PHE A 84 3.29 13.13 -3.03
C PHE A 84 3.65 14.07 -1.88
N ASP A 85 3.90 13.53 -0.69
CA ASP A 85 4.40 14.34 0.43
C ASP A 85 5.90 14.64 0.23
N HIS A 86 6.25 15.92 0.12
CA HIS A 86 7.63 16.36 -0.08
C HIS A 86 8.52 16.22 1.17
N ASN A 87 7.92 15.93 2.33
CA ASN A 87 8.65 15.75 3.59
C ASN A 87 9.02 14.28 3.82
N GLN A 88 8.68 13.40 2.88
CA GLN A 88 8.89 11.96 3.01
C GLN A 88 10.06 11.45 2.19
N LEU A 89 10.73 10.46 2.77
CA LEU A 89 11.70 9.62 2.10
C LEU A 89 11.07 8.26 1.82
N TYR A 90 10.69 8.04 0.56
CA TYR A 90 10.23 6.75 0.09
C TYR A 90 11.44 5.91 -0.31
N GLN A 91 11.47 4.63 0.07
CA GLN A 91 12.62 3.80 -0.31
C GLN A 91 12.32 2.31 -0.40
N PHE A 92 13.00 1.66 -1.33
CA PHE A 92 13.15 0.21 -1.36
C PHE A 92 14.45 -0.16 -0.64
N LYS A 93 14.34 -1.03 0.37
CA LYS A 93 15.47 -1.67 1.03
C LYS A 93 15.63 -3.07 0.46
N ILE A 94 16.80 -3.37 -0.10
CA ILE A 94 17.06 -4.59 -0.85
C ILE A 94 18.18 -5.35 -0.13
N ASP A 95 17.81 -6.48 0.47
CA ASP A 95 18.74 -7.52 0.91
C ASP A 95 18.94 -8.50 -0.26
N ASN A 96 20.17 -8.69 -0.70
CA ASN A 96 20.52 -9.67 -1.72
C ASN A 96 21.53 -10.72 -1.25
N THR A 97 21.77 -10.77 0.07
CA THR A 97 22.67 -11.71 0.73
C THR A 97 21.95 -12.66 1.69
N GLY A 98 20.74 -12.32 2.14
CA GLY A 98 19.85 -13.13 2.96
C GLY A 98 20.07 -12.98 4.47
N ASP A 99 20.70 -11.90 4.92
CA ASP A 99 20.98 -11.65 6.34
C ASP A 99 19.91 -10.75 7.03
N ALA A 100 18.85 -10.42 6.30
CA ALA A 100 17.78 -9.49 6.71
C ALA A 100 18.27 -8.06 6.99
N ARG A 101 19.41 -7.66 6.41
CA ARG A 101 19.90 -6.29 6.37
C ARG A 101 20.02 -5.87 4.92
N GLU A 102 19.67 -4.62 4.64
CA GLU A 102 19.73 -4.11 3.29
C GLU A 102 21.17 -3.92 2.80
N ASP A 103 21.47 -4.46 1.63
CA ASP A 103 22.73 -4.27 0.90
C ASP A 103 22.65 -3.07 -0.05
N LYS A 104 21.44 -2.79 -0.54
CA LYS A 104 21.13 -1.69 -1.45
C LYS A 104 19.86 -0.95 -1.04
N VAL A 105 19.86 0.35 -1.34
CA VAL A 105 18.67 1.19 -1.27
C VAL A 105 18.42 1.91 -2.58
N ILE A 106 17.16 2.03 -2.94
CA ILE A 106 16.66 2.98 -3.94
C ILE A 106 15.79 3.97 -3.19
N GLN A 107 16.13 5.26 -3.26
CA GLN A 107 15.48 6.32 -2.50
C GLN A 107 14.81 7.32 -3.43
N VAL A 108 13.58 7.69 -3.10
CA VAL A 108 12.75 8.61 -3.87
C VAL A 108 12.31 9.75 -2.97
N THR A 109 12.58 10.98 -3.41
CA THR A 109 12.17 12.21 -2.73
C THR A 109 11.46 13.13 -3.71
N PHE A 110 10.50 13.90 -3.22
CA PHE A 110 9.75 14.87 -4.02
C PHE A 110 10.08 16.30 -3.57
N SER A 111 10.02 17.25 -4.48
CA SER A 111 10.23 18.67 -4.20
C SER A 111 9.15 19.52 -4.87
N GLY A 112 8.82 20.65 -4.25
CA GLY A 112 7.70 21.49 -4.66
C GLY A 112 6.36 20.99 -4.09
N SER A 113 5.25 21.44 -4.69
CA SER A 113 3.89 21.18 -4.20
C SER A 113 2.91 20.91 -5.34
N GLY A 114 1.87 20.12 -5.07
CA GLY A 114 0.81 19.84 -6.02
C GLY A 114 1.29 19.11 -7.26
N THR A 115 0.77 19.46 -8.43
CA THR A 115 1.02 18.74 -9.68
C THR A 115 2.34 19.10 -10.35
N SER A 116 3.01 20.16 -9.89
CA SER A 116 4.29 20.65 -10.45
C SER A 116 5.51 20.10 -9.69
N GLN A 117 5.33 19.05 -8.90
CA GLN A 117 6.43 18.45 -8.17
C GLN A 117 7.50 17.89 -9.10
N THR A 118 8.74 17.96 -8.63
CA THR A 118 9.84 17.17 -9.18
C THR A 118 10.10 15.96 -8.31
N VAL A 119 10.57 14.89 -8.93
CA VAL A 119 11.02 13.67 -8.29
C VAL A 119 12.52 13.52 -8.48
N GLN A 120 13.19 13.06 -7.44
CA GLN A 120 14.59 12.64 -7.47
C GLN A 120 14.68 11.19 -7.03
N VAL A 121 15.35 10.36 -7.84
CA VAL A 121 15.62 8.95 -7.53
C VAL A 121 17.12 8.75 -7.37
N ARG A 122 17.52 8.21 -6.21
CA ARG A 122 18.90 7.86 -5.87
C ARG A 122 19.04 6.34 -5.82
N GLY A 123 20.20 5.84 -6.23
CA GLY A 123 20.53 4.42 -6.18
C GLY A 123 20.13 3.62 -7.44
N PRO A 124 20.25 2.28 -7.40
CA PRO A 124 20.61 1.46 -6.24
C PRO A 124 22.01 1.77 -5.71
N ALA A 125 22.13 2.09 -4.42
CA ALA A 125 23.40 2.40 -3.76
C ALA A 125 23.49 1.70 -2.41
N ALA A 126 24.69 1.65 -1.80
CA ALA A 126 24.80 1.18 -0.42
C ALA A 126 23.93 2.05 0.52
N PRO A 127 23.25 1.48 1.53
CA PRO A 127 22.52 2.26 2.52
C PRO A 127 23.48 3.19 3.27
N PRO A 128 23.05 4.42 3.65
CA PRO A 128 23.86 5.29 4.51
C PRO A 128 24.19 4.64 5.86
N VAL A 129 23.25 3.85 6.39
CA VAL A 129 23.40 3.06 7.62
C VAL A 129 22.70 1.71 7.43
N PRO A 130 23.43 0.59 7.26
CA PRO A 130 22.82 -0.74 7.13
C PRO A 130 22.01 -1.17 8.36
N GLY A 131 20.82 -1.72 8.15
CA GLY A 131 19.94 -2.20 9.22
C GLY A 131 19.38 -1.08 10.12
N ALA A 132 19.37 0.17 9.64
CA ALA A 132 18.87 1.28 10.42
C ALA A 132 17.33 1.26 10.52
N MET A 133 16.84 1.46 11.74
CA MET A 133 15.41 1.66 12.01
C MET A 133 14.95 3.07 11.59
N ALA A 134 15.88 4.04 11.58
CA ALA A 134 15.64 5.40 11.11
C ALA A 134 16.21 5.58 9.69
N ASN A 135 15.44 6.21 8.82
CA ASN A 135 15.83 6.42 7.43
C ASN A 135 16.69 7.68 7.30
N THR A 136 17.81 7.57 6.59
CA THR A 136 18.68 8.69 6.26
C THR A 136 18.73 8.85 4.74
N LEU A 137 18.56 10.08 4.26
CA LEU A 137 18.72 10.37 2.84
C LEU A 137 20.19 10.20 2.45
N SER A 138 20.44 9.44 1.38
CA SER A 138 21.77 9.25 0.83
C SER A 138 22.33 10.54 0.24
N THR A 139 23.63 10.76 0.44
CA THR A 139 24.38 11.86 -0.16
C THR A 139 24.81 11.58 -1.60
N VAL A 140 24.51 10.39 -2.13
CA VAL A 140 24.74 10.07 -3.54
C VAL A 140 23.85 10.94 -4.42
N GLU A 141 24.42 11.47 -5.49
CA GLU A 141 23.68 12.27 -6.48
C GLU A 141 22.50 11.48 -7.05
N PRO A 142 21.33 12.14 -7.29
CA PRO A 142 20.22 11.50 -7.97
C PRO A 142 20.62 10.97 -9.34
N ALA A 143 20.32 9.69 -9.59
CA ALA A 143 20.50 9.07 -10.90
C ALA A 143 19.42 9.53 -11.89
N VAL A 144 18.24 9.88 -11.38
CA VAL A 144 17.11 10.40 -12.16
C VAL A 144 16.55 11.62 -11.45
N THR A 145 16.29 12.69 -12.20
CA THR A 145 15.57 13.86 -11.73
C THR A 145 14.63 14.35 -12.83
N GLY A 146 13.39 14.69 -12.48
CA GLY A 146 12.48 15.31 -13.43
C GLY A 146 11.11 15.59 -12.84
N ALA A 147 10.15 15.97 -13.68
CA ALA A 147 8.77 16.21 -13.25
C ALA A 147 8.06 14.90 -12.90
N ILE A 148 7.07 14.95 -12.02
CA ILE A 148 6.12 13.84 -11.86
C ILE A 148 5.23 13.71 -13.10
N LYS A 149 4.61 12.54 -13.28
CA LYS A 149 3.67 12.24 -14.39
C LYS A 149 4.29 12.29 -15.80
N THR A 150 5.60 12.07 -15.90
CA THR A 150 6.34 11.96 -17.17
C THR A 150 7.13 10.65 -17.23
N ASN A 151 7.55 10.26 -18.43
CA ASN A 151 8.59 9.24 -18.59
C ASN A 151 9.95 9.92 -18.41
N LEU A 152 10.74 9.42 -17.46
CA LEU A 152 12.06 9.95 -17.10
C LEU A 152 13.18 9.06 -17.63
#